data_AF-A0A5K1CYF9-F1
#
_entry.id   AF-A0A5K1CYF9-F1
#
_cell.length_a   1.000
_cell.length_b   1.000
_cell.length_c   1.000
_cell.angle_alpha   90.00
_cell.angle_beta   90.00
_cell.angle_gamma   90.00
#
_symmetry.space_group_name_H-M   'P 1'
#
loop_
_entity.id
_entity.type
_entity.pdbx_description
1 polymer ?
#
loop_
_entity_poly.entity_id
_entity_poly.type
_entity_poly.pdbx_seq_one_letter_code
_entity_poly.pdbx_strand_id
1 'polypeptide(L)' 'VIDYKTQQSRLFPLLASAYAFRFVGEWLKWLYQDVTQRLQANDFSTLAEAHACTAGLKSVTTSVAA' A
#
# COMPACT_ATOMS: atom_id res chain seq x y z
N VAL A 1 -31.18 2.77 -1.67
CA VAL A 1 -30.20 3.70 -2.29
C VAL A 1 -28.99 3.00 -2.91
N ILE A 2 -28.59 1.81 -2.43
CA ILE A 2 -27.44 1.08 -2.98
C ILE A 2 -27.66 0.54 -4.40
N ASP A 3 -28.92 0.37 -4.83
CA ASP A 3 -29.26 -0.12 -6.17
C ASP A 3 -29.04 0.92 -7.27
N TYR A 4 -28.85 2.20 -6.91
CA TYR A 4 -28.54 3.25 -7.87
C TYR A 4 -27.10 3.11 -8.37
N LYS A 5 -26.92 3.08 -9.70
CA LYS A 5 -25.60 2.96 -10.33
C LYS A 5 -24.64 4.09 -9.95
N THR A 6 -25.16 5.29 -9.71
CA THR A 6 -24.38 6.43 -9.21
C THR A 6 -23.86 6.21 -7.79
N GLN A 7 -24.60 5.49 -6.95
CA GLN A 7 -24.14 5.12 -5.61
C GLN A 7 -23.12 3.99 -5.66
N GLN A 8 -23.34 2.99 -6.52
CA GLN A 8 -22.41 1.88 -6.74
C GLN A 8 -21.07 2.39 -7.29
N SER A 9 -21.07 3.31 -8.25
CA SER A 9 -19.85 3.87 -8.84
C SER A 9 -19.04 4.72 -7.85
N ARG A 10 -19.68 5.28 -6.82
CA ARG A 10 -18.99 5.99 -5.74
C ARG A 10 -18.48 5.06 -4.66
N LEU A 11 -19.24 4.01 -4.32
CA LEU A 11 -18.94 3.14 -3.18
C LEU A 11 -18.03 1.96 -3.53
N PHE A 12 -18.32 1.25 -4.63
CA PHE A 12 -17.61 0.01 -4.95
C PHE A 12 -16.11 0.21 -5.25
N PRO A 13 -15.67 1.32 -5.89
CA PRO A 13 -14.24 1.59 -6.00
C PRO A 13 -13.56 1.80 -4.64
N LEU A 14 -14.22 2.44 -3.68
CA LEU A 14 -13.67 2.61 -2.33
C LEU A 14 -13.55 1.28 -1.59
N LEU A 15 -14.54 0.40 -1.75
CA LEU A 15 -14.48 -0.96 -1.22
C LEU A 15 -13.32 -1.75 -1.84
N ALA A 16 -13.16 -1.69 -3.17
CA ALA A 16 -12.05 -2.32 -3.86
C ALA A 16 -10.69 -1.77 -3.38
N SER A 17 -10.56 -0.45 -3.25
CA SER A 17 -9.36 0.21 -2.71
C SER A 17 -9.04 -0.25 -1.29
N ALA A 18 -10.04 -0.45 -0.43
CA ALA A 18 -9.81 -0.93 0.93
C ALA A 18 -9.14 -2.32 0.97
N TYR A 19 -9.57 -3.25 0.10
CA TYR A 19 -8.92 -4.56 -0.03
C TYR A 19 -7.55 -4.47 -0.72
N ALA A 20 -7.41 -3.64 -1.75
CA ALA A 20 -6.12 -3.39 -2.38
C ALA A 20 -5.08 -2.85 -1.38
N PHE A 21 -5.47 -1.89 -0.55
CA PHE A 21 -4.60 -1.33 0.51
C PHE A 21 -4.29 -2.34 1.60
N ARG A 22 -5.23 -3.25 1.91
CA ARG A 22 -4.94 -4.37 2.82
C ARG A 22 -3.83 -5.26 2.28
N PHE A 23 -3.91 -5.67 1.01
CA PHE A 23 -2.88 -6.53 0.39
C PHE A 23 -1.54 -5.83 0.25
N VAL A 24 -1.53 -4.55 -0.13
CA VAL A 24 -0.30 -3.74 -0.15
C VAL A 24 0.31 -3.63 1.26
N GLY A 25 -0.52 -3.51 2.30
CA GLY A 25 -0.05 -3.53 3.68
C GLY A 25 0.59 -4.85 4.11
N GLU A 26 0.09 -5.99 3.62
CA GLU A 26 0.70 -7.30 3.83
C GLU A 26 2.03 -7.44 3.09
N TRP A 27 2.09 -6.96 1.84
CA TRP A 27 3.34 -6.91 1.09
C TRP A 27 4.38 -5.99 1.76
N LEU A 28 3.97 -4.85 2.32
CA LEU A 28 4.86 -3.96 3.06
C LEU A 28 5.47 -4.63 4.31
N LYS A 29 4.73 -5.53 4.97
CA LYS A 29 5.29 -6.32 6.09
C LYS A 29 6.39 -7.25 5.61
N TRP A 30 6.19 -7.91 4.47
CA TRP A 30 7.21 -8.74 3.85
C TRP A 30 8.44 -7.90 3.45
N LEU A 31 8.24 -6.76 2.78
CA LEU A 31 9.32 -5.87 2.37
C LEU A 31 10.14 -5.40 3.56
N TYR A 32 9.49 -5.05 4.67
CA TYR A 32 10.16 -4.67 5.91
C TYR A 32 11.08 -5.78 6.45
N GLN A 33 10.62 -7.03 6.43
CA GLN A 33 11.42 -8.18 6.86
C GLN A 33 12.62 -8.40 5.92
N ASP A 34 12.40 -8.37 4.60
CA ASP A 34 13.46 -8.54 3.60
C ASP A 34 14.56 -7.47 3.73
N VAL A 35 14.15 -6.20 3.79
CA VAL A 35 15.10 -5.07 3.92
C VAL A 35 15.84 -5.17 5.26
N THR A 36 15.16 -5.53 6.35
CA THR A 36 15.82 -5.71 7.65
C THR A 36 16.87 -6.82 7.61
N GLN A 37 16.58 -7.95 6.97
CA GLN A 37 17.53 -9.05 6.82
C GLN A 37 18.75 -8.65 5.96
N ARG A 38 18.54 -7.91 4.87
CA ARG A 38 19.63 -7.39 4.02
C ARG A 38 20.52 -6.40 4.78
N LEU A 39 19.91 -5.50 5.56
CA LEU A 39 20.65 -4.55 6.38
C LEU A 39 21.54 -5.25 7.41
N GLN A 40 21.07 -6.36 8.02
CA GLN A 40 21.89 -7.18 8.92
C GLN A 40 23.10 -7.81 8.21
N ALA A 41 22.99 -8.07 6.91
CA ALA A 41 24.09 -8.56 6.07
C ALA A 41 24.96 -7.43 5.47
N ASN A 42 24.77 -6.17 5.89
CA ASN A 42 25.39 -4.98 5.28
C ASN A 42 25.09 -4.80 3.78
N ASP A 43 23.98 -5.36 3.28
CA ASP A 43 23.48 -5.09 1.94
C ASP A 43 22.50 -3.90 1.97
N PHE A 44 22.90 -2.79 1.34
CA PHE A 44 22.11 -1.56 1.25
C PHE A 44 21.54 -1.31 -0.17
N SER A 45 21.73 -2.26 -1.09
CA SER A 45 21.40 -2.09 -2.50
C SER A 45 19.93 -1.73 -2.77
N THR A 46 19.00 -2.24 -1.96
CA THR A 46 17.55 -2.03 -2.11
C THR A 46 16.99 -0.90 -1.24
N LEU A 47 17.80 -0.25 -0.39
CA LEU A 47 17.32 0.69 0.62
C LEU A 47 16.66 1.93 0.01
N ALA A 48 17.23 2.46 -1.08
CA ALA A 48 16.70 3.64 -1.77
C ALA A 48 15.31 3.37 -2.39
N GLU A 49 15.15 2.21 -3.02
CA GLU A 49 13.87 1.77 -3.59
C GLU A 49 12.83 1.54 -2.49
N ALA A 50 13.20 0.84 -1.41
CA ALA A 50 12.32 0.59 -0.28
C ALA A 50 11.81 1.92 0.33
N HIS A 51 12.68 2.91 0.48
CA HIS A 51 12.30 4.23 0.97
C HIS A 51 11.34 4.95 0.01
N ALA A 52 11.67 5.03 -1.28
CA ALA A 52 10.83 5.68 -2.28
C ALA A 52 9.44 5.03 -2.38
N CYS A 53 9.39 3.69 -2.41
CA CYS A 53 8.15 2.93 -2.50
C CYS A 53 7.28 3.12 -1.25
N THR A 54 7.86 2.99 -0.06
CA THR A 54 7.11 3.15 1.21
C THR A 54 6.59 4.58 1.40
N ALA A 55 7.38 5.60 1.04
CA ALA A 55 6.95 7.00 1.08
C ALA A 55 5.80 7.27 0.09
N GLY A 56 5.92 6.78 -1.14
CA GLY A 56 4.88 6.90 -2.17
C GLY A 56 3.58 6.19 -1.75
N LEU A 57 3.67 4.96 -1.27
CA LEU A 57 2.53 4.20 -0.77
C LEU A 57 1.84 4.91 0.38
N LYS A 58 2.60 5.41 1.38
CA LYS A 58 2.04 6.19 2.49
C LYS A 58 1.25 7.39 1.99
N SER A 59 1.79 8.14 1.02
CA SER A 59 1.09 9.29 0.45
C SER A 59 -0.20 8.87 -0.26
N VAL A 60 -0.13 7.91 -1.20
CA VAL A 60 -1.27 7.49 -2.01
C VAL A 60 -2.39 6.91 -1.15
N THR A 61 -2.09 5.97 -0.25
CA THR A 61 -3.12 5.32 0.55
C THR A 61 -3.81 6.30 1.49
N THR A 62 -3.06 7.26 2.06
CA THR A 62 -3.63 8.30 2.93
C THR A 62 -4.49 9.27 2.13
N SER A 63 -4.04 9.71 0.95
CA SER A 63 -4.83 10.62 0.11
C SER A 63 -6.12 10.01 -0.42
N VAL A 64 -6.15 8.70 -0.67
CA VAL A 64 -7.36 8.01 -1.16
C VAL A 64 -8.31 7.62 -0.02
N ALA A 65 -7.80 7.42 1.20
CA ALA A 65 -8.60 7.03 2.36
C ALA A 65 -9.07 8.21 3.24
N ALA A 66 -8.50 9.41 3.07
CA ALA A 66 -8.91 10.64 3.74
C ALA A 66 -10.25 11.17 3.18
#